data_AF-A0AAD4BZT3-F1
#
_entry.id   AF-A0AAD4BZT3-F1
#
_cell.length_a   1.000
_cell.length_b   1.000
_cell.length_c   1.000
_cell.angle_alpha   90.00
_cell.angle_beta   90.00
_cell.angle_gamma   90.00
#
_symmetry.space_group_name_H-M   'P 1'
#
loop_
_entity.id
_entity.type
_entity.pdbx_description
1 polymer ?
#
loop_
_entity_poly.entity_id
_entity_poly.type
_entity_poly.pdbx_seq_one_letter_code
_entity_poly.pdbx_strand_id
1 'polypeptide(L)' 'KLLMGIRCRHEALGLPMPEMMVTDNCCQVRQAVESALPEADCILNVWHFIARYVAVILNSGKNTYCAAVTADITSTVL' A
#
# COMPACT_ATOMS: atom_id res chain seq x y z
N LYS A 1 -2.22 -3.08 -19.71
CA LYS A 1 -1.38 -2.70 -18.55
C LYS A 1 -2.09 -3.09 -17.27
N LEU A 2 -1.35 -3.39 -16.20
CA LEU A 2 -1.92 -3.67 -14.87
C LEU A 2 -2.84 -2.51 -14.44
N LEU A 3 -3.92 -2.80 -13.71
CA LEU A 3 -4.90 -1.83 -13.17
C LEU A 3 -5.78 -1.05 -14.17
N MET A 4 -5.54 -1.10 -15.49
CA MET A 4 -6.40 -0.42 -16.48
C MET A 4 -7.88 -0.84 -16.41
N GLY A 5 -8.16 -2.08 -16.02
CA GLY A 5 -9.53 -2.54 -15.83
C GLY A 5 -10.30 -1.76 -14.75
N ILE A 6 -9.61 -1.19 -13.76
CA ILE A 6 -10.23 -0.36 -12.71
C ILE A 6 -10.70 0.97 -13.33
N ARG A 7 -9.84 1.63 -14.11
CA ARG A 7 -10.18 2.87 -14.81
C ARG A 7 -11.38 2.67 -15.75
N CYS A 8 -11.32 1.66 -16.62
CA CYS A 8 -12.40 1.36 -17.55
C CYS A 8 -13.73 1.09 -16.83
N ARG A 9 -13.69 0.47 -15.64
CA ARG A 9 -14.88 0.22 -14.84
C ARG A 9 -15.49 1.50 -14.27
N HIS A 10 -14.68 2.45 -13.79
CA HIS A 10 -15.17 3.74 -13.32
C HIS A 10 -15.81 4.55 -14.45
N GLU A 11 -15.15 4.61 -15.61
CA GLU A 11 -15.69 5.27 -16.82
C GLU A 11 -17.04 4.64 -17.23
N ALA A 12 -17.12 3.31 -17.29
CA ALA A 12 -18.35 2.61 -17.69
C ALA A 12 -19.50 2.79 -16.69
N LEU A 13 -19.20 2.99 -15.41
CA LEU A 13 -20.20 3.21 -14.36
C LEU A 13 -20.52 4.70 -14.12
N GLY A 14 -19.83 5.62 -14.81
CA GLY A 14 -19.97 7.06 -14.56
C GLY A 14 -19.52 7.48 -13.16
N LEU A 15 -18.58 6.74 -12.56
CA LEU A 15 -18.04 7.01 -11.24
C LEU A 15 -16.81 7.92 -11.32
N PRO A 16 -16.56 8.77 -10.31
CA PRO A 16 -15.31 9.52 -10.23
C PRO A 16 -14.12 8.57 -10.14
N MET A 17 -12.97 8.98 -10.67
CA MET A 17 -11.74 8.22 -10.47
C MET A 17 -11.36 8.20 -8.99
N PRO A 18 -10.75 7.10 -8.49
CA PRO A 18 -10.27 7.06 -7.12
C PRO A 18 -9.26 8.18 -6.86
N GLU A 19 -9.44 8.92 -5.77
CA GLU A 19 -8.47 9.93 -5.33
C GLU A 19 -7.21 9.29 -4.73
N MET A 20 -7.31 8.05 -4.25
CA MET A 20 -6.23 7.37 -3.54
C MET A 20 -6.25 5.86 -3.78
N MET A 21 -5.06 5.29 -3.85
CA MET A 21 -4.82 3.86 -3.93
C MET A 21 -3.82 3.46 -2.84
N VAL A 22 -4.24 2.59 -1.92
CA VAL A 22 -3.39 2.08 -0.84
C VAL A 22 -2.71 0.79 -1.30
N THR A 23 -1.39 0.80 -1.37
CA THR A 23 -0.61 -0.32 -1.94
C THR A 23 0.52 -0.75 -1.03
N ASP A 24 0.95 -2.00 -1.16
CA ASP A 24 2.20 -2.45 -0.53
C ASP A 24 3.41 -1.66 -1.07
N ASN A 25 4.54 -1.73 -0.36
CA ASN A 25 5.81 -1.14 -0.80
C ASN A 25 6.35 -1.90 -2.03
N CYS A 26 5.85 -1.57 -3.21
CA CYS A 26 6.21 -2.17 -4.48
C CYS A 26 6.21 -1.13 -5.61
N CYS A 27 7.39 -0.86 -6.17
CA CYS A 27 7.57 0.12 -7.23
C CYS A 27 6.79 -0.22 -8.51
N GLN A 28 6.63 -1.51 -8.83
CA GLN A 28 5.87 -1.95 -10.00
C GLN A 28 4.37 -1.65 -9.84
N VAL A 29 3.84 -1.81 -8.63
CA VAL A 29 2.44 -1.46 -8.34
C VAL A 29 2.27 0.05 -8.40
N ARG A 30 3.15 0.82 -7.77
CA ARG A 30 3.13 2.29 -7.86
C ARG A 30 3.13 2.79 -9.31
N GLN A 31 4.03 2.28 -10.14
CA GLN A 31 4.09 2.65 -11.55
C GLN A 31 2.81 2.27 -12.31
N ALA A 32 2.19 1.13 -11.97
CA ALA A 32 0.91 0.75 -12.55
C ALA A 32 -0.22 1.70 -12.13
N VAL A 33 -0.24 2.17 -10.89
CA VAL A 33 -1.19 3.20 -10.42
C VAL A 33 -0.98 4.48 -11.19
N GLU A 34 0.24 5.03 -11.19
CA GLU A 34 0.58 6.28 -11.90
C GLU A 34 0.24 6.20 -13.40
N SER A 35 0.37 5.02 -14.03
CA SER A 35 0.03 4.86 -15.44
C SER A 35 -1.47 4.71 -15.71
N ALA A 36 -2.26 4.16 -14.78
CA ALA A 36 -3.68 3.85 -15.02
C ALA A 36 -4.61 4.92 -14.44
N LEU A 37 -4.23 5.50 -13.30
CA LEU A 37 -4.96 6.45 -12.49
C LEU A 37 -3.99 7.58 -12.07
N PRO A 38 -3.52 8.40 -13.02
CA PRO A 38 -2.49 9.41 -12.76
C PRO A 38 -2.91 10.49 -11.75
N GLU A 39 -4.21 10.67 -11.54
CA GLU A 39 -4.77 11.59 -10.55
C GLU A 39 -4.85 11.00 -9.14
N ALA A 40 -4.63 9.69 -8.97
CA ALA A 40 -4.73 9.01 -7.69
C ALA A 40 -3.42 9.08 -6.90
N ASP A 41 -3.51 9.45 -5.63
CA ASP A 41 -2.40 9.34 -4.68
C ASP A 41 -2.10 7.87 -4.37
N CYS A 42 -0.91 7.40 -4.73
CA CYS A 42 -0.46 6.05 -4.37
C CYS A 42 0.20 6.07 -3.00
N ILE A 43 -0.51 5.62 -1.96
CA ILE A 43 -0.03 5.64 -0.56
C ILE A 43 0.35 4.24 -0.04
N LEU A 44 1.22 4.21 0.97
CA LEU A 44 1.71 2.97 1.57
C LEU A 44 0.65 2.31 2.47
N ASN A 45 0.44 1.01 2.27
CA ASN A 45 -0.30 0.17 3.20
C ASN A 45 0.54 -0.10 4.46
N VAL A 46 0.35 0.74 5.47
CA VAL A 46 1.11 0.69 6.74
C VAL A 46 0.89 -0.65 7.46
N TRP A 47 -0.34 -1.17 7.44
CA TRP A 47 -0.67 -2.43 8.10
C TRP A 47 0.07 -3.62 7.48
N HIS A 48 0.04 -3.76 6.15
CA HIS A 48 0.81 -4.81 5.47
C HIS A 48 2.31 -4.61 5.61
N PHE A 49 2.78 -3.36 5.62
CA PHE A 49 4.20 -3.06 5.84
C PHE A 49 4.67 -3.56 7.21
N ILE A 50 3.92 -3.25 8.28
CA ILE A 50 4.18 -3.74 9.64
C ILE A 50 4.15 -5.27 9.68
N ALA A 51 3.09 -5.89 9.15
CA ALA A 51 2.92 -7.34 9.18
C ALA A 51 4.10 -8.06 8.50
N ARG A 52 4.55 -7.56 7.35
CA ARG A 52 5.72 -8.10 6.64
C ARG A 52 7.01 -7.87 7.41
N TYR A 53 7.22 -6.68 7.96
CA TYR A 53 8.42 -6.37 8.72
C TYR A 53 8.54 -7.27 9.96
N VAL A 54 7.45 -7.38 10.73
CA VAL A 54 7.39 -8.22 11.94
C VAL A 54 7.60 -9.70 11.61
N ALA A 55 6.98 -10.21 10.55
CA ALA A 55 7.11 -11.61 10.17
C ALA A 55 8.53 -11.93 9.64
N VAL A 56 9.05 -11.10 8.72
CA VAL A 56 10.27 -11.41 7.96
C VAL A 56 11.53 -11.01 8.71
N ILE A 57 11.54 -9.82 9.32
CA ILE A 57 12.76 -9.24 9.89
C ILE A 57 12.89 -9.60 11.38
N LEU A 58 11.79 -9.52 12.13
CA LEU A 58 11.83 -9.76 13.57
C LEU A 58 11.62 -11.21 13.96
N ASN A 59 11.24 -12.10 13.04
CA ASN A 59 10.83 -13.48 13.35
C ASN A 59 9.76 -13.51 14.46
N SER A 60 8.76 -12.63 14.31
CA SER A 60 7.53 -12.41 15.10
C SER A 60 7.36 -13.18 16.42
N GLY A 61 7.34 -14.52 16.40
CA GLY A 61 7.08 -15.38 17.56
C GLY A 61 8.15 -15.40 18.66
N LYS A 62 9.35 -14.84 18.46
CA LYS A 62 10.44 -14.90 19.46
C LYS A 62 11.00 -13.54 19.90
N ASN A 63 10.52 -12.44 19.32
CA ASN A 63 11.14 -11.14 19.52
C ASN A 63 10.34 -10.27 20.50
N THR A 64 10.93 -10.03 21.67
CA THR A 64 10.34 -9.21 22.75
C THR A 64 10.16 -7.74 22.36
N TYR A 65 10.86 -7.27 21.32
CA TYR A 65 10.77 -5.88 20.83
C TYR A 65 9.70 -5.68 19.75
N CYS A 66 8.92 -6.71 19.41
CA CYS A 66 7.90 -6.65 18.35
C CYS A 66 6.95 -5.44 18.50
N ALA A 67 6.50 -5.16 19.73
CA ALA A 67 5.61 -4.03 20.00
C ALA A 67 6.31 -2.67 19.80
N ALA A 68 7.55 -2.53 20.28
CA ALA A 68 8.34 -1.30 20.13
C ALA A 68 8.61 -1.00 18.65
N VAL A 69 9.05 -2.01 17.88
CA VAL A 69 9.32 -1.83 16.45
C VAL A 69 8.04 -1.51 15.67
N THR A 70 6.91 -2.11 16.03
CA THR A 70 5.62 -1.78 15.43
C THR A 70 5.24 -0.32 15.71
N ALA A 71 5.45 0.15 16.93
CA ALA A 71 5.20 1.54 17.30
C ALA A 71 6.11 2.50 16.52
N ASP A 72 7.41 2.22 16.43
CA ASP A 72 8.38 3.05 15.72
C ASP A 72 8.06 3.15 14.21
N ILE A 73 7.70 2.03 13.58
CA ILE A 73 7.26 2.03 12.17
C ILE A 73 5.99 2.86 12.01
N THR A 74 5.03 2.69 12.90
CA THR A 74 3.74 3.40 12.85
C THR A 74 3.97 4.91 12.97
N SER A 75 4.76 5.36 13.94
CA SER A 75 5.03 6.79 14.17
C SER A 75 5.90 7.45 13.10
N THR A 76 6.59 6.67 12.28
CA THR A 76 7.42 7.19 11.18
C THR A 76 6.62 7.33 9.89
N VAL A 77 5.60 6.49 9.71
CA VAL A 77 4.84 6.39 8.45
C VAL A 77 3.49 7.13 8.53
N LEU A 78 2.90 7.25 9.73
CA LEU A 78 1.68 8.02 10.02
C LEU A 78 2.01 9.31 10.77
#